data_AF-A0A380EMZ6-F1
#
_entry.id   AF-A0A380EMZ6-F1
#
_cell.length_a   1.000
_cell.length_b   1.000
_cell.length_c   1.000
_cell.angle_alpha   90.00
_cell.angle_beta   90.00
_cell.angle_gamma   90.00
#
_symmetry.space_group_name_H-M   'P 1'
#
loop_
_entity.id
_entity.type
_entity.pdbx_description
1 polymer ?
#
loop_
_entity_poly.entity_id
_entity_poly.type
_entity_poly.pdbx_seq_one_letter_code
_entity_poly.pdbx_strand_id
1 'polypeptide(L)'
;MIQTVVAAAVLYIATAVDLLVILLIFFARAKTRKEYRDIYVGQYLGSIILILVSLFLAFVLNYVPEKWILGLLGLIPIYLGIKVAIYDDCEGEKRAKKELNEKGLSKLVGTVAIVTIASCGADNIGLFVPYFVTLSVTNLLLTLFVFLILIFFLVFTAKN
;
A
#
# COMPACT_ATOMS: atom_id res chain seq x y z
N MET A 1 -5.43 17.22 -16.01
CA MET A 1 -4.62 17.64 -14.84
C MET A 1 -5.43 17.57 -13.55
N ILE A 2 -6.45 18.42 -13.33
CA ILE A 2 -7.28 18.35 -12.10
C ILE A 2 -7.93 16.97 -11.92
N GLN A 3 -8.54 16.42 -12.96
CA GLN A 3 -9.12 15.06 -12.92
C GLN A 3 -8.10 14.00 -12.50
N THR A 4 -6.87 14.07 -13.02
CA THR A 4 -5.78 13.14 -12.67
C THR A 4 -5.40 13.25 -11.19
N VAL A 5 -5.33 14.48 -10.66
CA VAL A 5 -5.05 14.70 -9.23
C VAL A 5 -6.15 14.13 -8.35
N VAL A 6 -7.41 14.38 -8.69
CA VAL A 6 -8.56 13.86 -7.95
C VAL A 6 -8.61 12.34 -8.02
N ALA A 7 -8.44 11.76 -9.20
CA ALA A 7 -8.41 10.31 -9.39
C ALA A 7 -7.26 9.66 -8.62
N ALA A 8 -6.05 10.24 -8.69
CA ALA A 8 -4.90 9.77 -7.90
C ALA A 8 -5.17 9.86 -6.39
N ALA A 9 -5.77 10.96 -5.93
CA ALA A 9 -6.10 11.12 -4.52
C ALA A 9 -7.12 10.08 -4.04
N VAL A 10 -8.22 9.90 -4.77
CA VAL A 10 -9.24 8.89 -4.47
C VAL A 10 -8.64 7.49 -4.49
N LEU A 11 -7.83 7.17 -5.51
CA LEU A 11 -7.19 5.87 -5.66
C LEU A 11 -6.28 5.55 -4.48
N TYR A 12 -5.41 6.49 -4.12
CA TYR A 12 -4.49 6.32 -2.99
C TYR A 12 -5.25 6.23 -1.67
N ILE A 13 -6.20 7.13 -1.41
CA ILE A 13 -6.98 7.14 -0.17
C ILE A 13 -7.75 5.82 -0.01
N ALA A 14 -8.36 5.30 -1.08
CA ALA A 14 -9.08 4.03 -1.04
C ALA A 14 -8.18 2.87 -0.60
N THR A 15 -6.95 2.81 -1.12
CA THR A 15 -5.95 1.80 -0.74
C THR A 15 -5.25 2.08 0.60
N ALA A 16 -5.28 3.32 1.08
CA ALA A 16 -4.55 3.73 2.28
C ALA A 16 -5.31 3.45 3.58
N VAL A 17 -6.60 3.11 3.52
CA VAL A 17 -7.42 2.83 4.71
C VAL A 17 -6.87 1.64 5.49
N ASP A 18 -6.52 0.55 4.81
CA ASP A 18 -5.99 -0.65 5.46
C ASP A 18 -4.61 -0.40 6.07
N LEU A 19 -3.78 0.40 5.37
CA LEU A 19 -2.48 0.85 5.85
C LEU A 19 -2.60 1.66 7.15
N LEU A 20 -3.61 2.53 7.25
CA LEU A 20 -3.85 3.34 8.43
C LEU A 20 -4.12 2.45 9.65
N VAL A 21 -4.95 1.41 9.52
CA VAL A 21 -5.26 0.48 10.63
C VAL A 21 -4.01 -0.26 11.10
N ILE A 22 -3.20 -0.78 10.18
CA ILE A 22 -1.93 -1.45 10.50
C ILE A 22 -0.99 -0.49 11.22
N LEU A 23 -0.89 0.75 10.74
CA LEU A 23 0.01 1.77 11.26
C LEU A 23 -0.39 2.20 12.69
N LEU A 24 -1.69 2.30 12.97
CA LEU A 24 -2.21 2.56 14.33
C LEU A 24 -1.78 1.46 15.31
N ILE A 25 -1.81 0.19 14.92
CA ILE A 25 -1.36 -0.92 15.78
C ILE A 25 0.13 -0.79 16.12
N PHE A 26 0.96 -0.43 15.13
CA PHE A 26 2.39 -0.20 15.34
C PHE A 26 2.64 1.00 16.26
N PHE A 27 1.98 2.14 16.01
CA PHE A 27 2.15 3.34 16.84
C PHE A 27 1.63 3.15 18.27
N ALA A 28 0.53 2.43 18.47
CA ALA A 28 0.00 2.09 19.80
C ALA A 28 1.01 1.27 20.65
N ARG A 29 1.92 0.54 20.01
CA ARG A 29 2.96 -0.25 20.70
C ARG A 29 4.28 0.49 20.90
N ALA A 30 4.53 1.57 20.14
CA ALA A 30 5.77 2.33 20.19
C ALA A 30 5.87 3.18 21.45
N LYS A 31 6.99 3.06 22.18
CA LYS A 31 7.27 3.78 23.43
C LYS A 31 8.44 4.76 23.32
N THR A 32 9.35 4.53 22.39
CA THR A 32 10.59 5.32 22.26
C THR A 32 10.62 6.11 20.95
N ARG A 33 11.29 7.27 20.95
CA ARG A 33 11.46 8.11 19.76
C ARG A 33 12.07 7.36 18.56
N LYS A 34 12.91 6.36 18.83
CA LYS A 34 13.50 5.50 17.79
C LYS A 34 12.43 4.64 17.10
N GLU A 35 11.53 4.04 17.87
CA GLU A 35 10.46 3.18 17.34
C GLU A 35 9.48 3.96 16.48
N TYR A 36 9.08 5.17 16.90
CA TYR A 36 8.30 6.07 16.05
C TYR A 36 9.02 6.34 14.74
N ARG A 37 10.32 6.67 14.76
CA ARG A 37 11.10 6.90 13.54
C ARG A 37 11.16 5.65 12.65
N ASP A 38 11.33 4.48 13.23
CA ASP A 38 11.43 3.23 12.49
C ASP A 38 10.09 2.88 11.81
N ILE A 39 8.95 3.18 12.45
CA ILE A 39 7.62 3.08 11.84
C ILE A 39 7.49 4.01 10.63
N TYR A 40 7.87 5.29 10.79
CA TYR A 40 7.84 6.27 9.70
C TYR A 40 8.65 5.80 8.48
N VAL A 41 9.89 5.37 8.71
CA VAL A 41 10.79 4.91 7.64
C VAL A 41 10.26 3.61 7.01
N GLY A 42 9.79 2.67 7.82
CA GLY A 42 9.24 1.40 7.35
C GLY A 42 8.02 1.59 6.44
N GLN A 43 7.09 2.47 6.83
CA GLN A 43 5.90 2.76 6.04
C GLN A 43 6.22 3.47 4.73
N TYR A 44 7.15 4.43 4.77
CA TYR A 44 7.57 5.16 3.57
C TYR A 44 8.26 4.22 2.57
N LEU A 45 9.16 3.35 3.06
CA LEU A 45 9.80 2.32 2.24
C LEU A 45 8.80 1.32 1.67
N GLY A 46 7.88 0.81 2.50
CA GLY A 46 6.84 -0.13 2.07
C GLY A 46 5.96 0.45 0.96
N SER A 47 5.51 1.69 1.13
CA SER A 47 4.68 2.40 0.14
C SER A 47 5.43 2.63 -1.18
N ILE A 48 6.70 3.06 -1.11
CA ILE A 48 7.53 3.27 -2.31
C ILE A 48 7.75 1.94 -3.05
N ILE A 49 8.05 0.87 -2.33
CA ILE A 49 8.25 -0.46 -2.94
C ILE A 49 6.98 -0.90 -3.66
N LEU A 50 5.80 -0.74 -3.05
CA LEU A 50 4.53 -1.07 -3.69
C LEU A 50 4.28 -0.25 -4.96
N ILE A 51 4.59 1.04 -4.93
CA ILE A 51 4.48 1.91 -6.12
C ILE A 51 5.45 1.44 -7.21
N LEU A 52 6.71 1.14 -6.87
CA LEU A 52 7.71 0.68 -7.84
C LEU A 52 7.36 -0.67 -8.46
N VAL A 53 6.88 -1.63 -7.64
CA VAL A 53 6.38 -2.92 -8.13
C VAL A 53 5.19 -2.70 -9.06
N SER A 54 4.26 -1.82 -8.70
CA SER A 54 3.11 -1.50 -9.55
C SER A 54 3.52 -0.83 -10.86
N LEU A 55 4.49 0.08 -10.82
CA LEU A 55 5.07 0.71 -12.02
C LEU A 55 5.76 -0.33 -12.91
N PHE A 56 6.53 -1.25 -12.33
CA PHE A 56 7.18 -2.32 -13.06
C PHE A 56 6.17 -3.24 -13.74
N LEU A 57 5.14 -3.68 -13.02
CA LEU A 57 4.06 -4.51 -13.57
C LEU A 57 3.27 -3.75 -14.64
N ALA A 58 2.97 -2.47 -14.43
CA ALA A 58 2.32 -1.64 -15.44
C ALA A 58 3.17 -1.52 -16.71
N PHE A 59 4.49 -1.33 -16.58
CA PHE A 59 5.40 -1.29 -17.70
C PHE A 59 5.40 -2.61 -18.49
N VAL A 60 5.50 -3.76 -17.79
CA VAL A 60 5.45 -5.09 -18.42
C VAL A 60 4.10 -5.34 -19.10
N LEU A 61 2.99 -5.02 -18.45
CA LEU A 61 1.64 -5.24 -18.98
C LEU A 61 1.25 -4.26 -20.08
N ASN A 62 1.93 -3.12 -20.22
CA ASN A 62 1.71 -2.20 -21.34
C ASN A 62 2.02 -2.86 -22.69
N TYR A 63 2.93 -3.85 -22.72
CA TYR A 63 3.27 -4.62 -23.91
C TYR A 63 2.24 -5.70 -24.26
N VAL A 64 1.28 -5.99 -23.38
CA VAL A 64 0.22 -6.97 -23.65
C VAL A 64 -0.84 -6.33 -24.55
N PRO A 65 -1.12 -6.88 -25.75
CA PRO A 65 -2.06 -6.26 -26.69
C PRO A 65 -3.49 -6.15 -26.16
N GLU A 66 -3.88 -7.09 -25.32
CA GLU A 66 -5.25 -7.25 -24.86
C GLU A 66 -5.47 -6.62 -23.48
N LYS A 67 -6.04 -5.41 -23.47
CA LYS A 67 -6.23 -4.62 -22.25
C LYS A 67 -7.22 -5.21 -21.23
N TRP A 68 -8.04 -6.20 -21.62
CA TRP A 68 -8.97 -6.85 -20.69
C TRP A 68 -8.25 -7.66 -19.61
N ILE A 69 -7.00 -8.09 -19.86
CA ILE A 69 -6.15 -8.76 -18.88
C ILE A 69 -5.89 -7.87 -17.66
N LEU A 70 -5.87 -6.54 -17.82
CA LEU A 70 -5.76 -5.59 -16.71
C LEU A 70 -6.96 -5.67 -15.75
N GLY A 71 -8.15 -5.99 -16.27
CA GLY A 71 -9.35 -6.17 -15.46
C GLY A 71 -9.29 -7.43 -14.58
N LEU A 72 -8.52 -8.44 -14.98
CA LEU A 72 -8.33 -9.65 -14.19
C LEU A 72 -7.56 -9.40 -12.89
N LEU A 73 -6.77 -8.32 -12.81
CA LEU A 73 -6.08 -7.94 -11.58
C LEU A 73 -7.07 -7.66 -10.43
N GLY A 74 -8.29 -7.23 -10.75
CA GLY A 74 -9.37 -7.05 -9.78
C GLY A 74 -9.88 -8.35 -9.16
N LEU A 75 -9.61 -9.52 -9.77
CA LEU A 75 -9.98 -10.81 -9.20
C LEU A 75 -9.13 -11.14 -7.96
N ILE A 76 -7.91 -10.62 -7.86
CA ILE A 76 -7.01 -10.85 -6.72
C ILE A 76 -7.61 -10.28 -5.42
N PRO A 77 -7.97 -8.98 -5.33
CA PRO A 77 -8.60 -8.44 -4.12
C PRO A 77 -9.99 -9.04 -3.85
N ILE A 78 -10.76 -9.41 -4.89
CA ILE A 78 -12.06 -10.10 -4.70
C ILE A 78 -11.86 -11.47 -4.05
N TYR A 79 -10.92 -12.27 -4.56
CA TYR A 79 -10.59 -13.58 -4.00
C TYR A 79 -10.15 -13.47 -2.54
N LEU A 80 -9.26 -12.53 -2.23
CA LEU A 80 -8.81 -12.29 -0.86
C LEU A 80 -9.95 -11.82 0.04
N GLY A 81 -10.82 -10.93 -0.43
CA GLY A 81 -12.00 -10.47 0.32
C GLY A 81 -12.96 -11.60 0.66
N ILE A 82 -13.26 -12.48 -0.31
CA ILE A 82 -14.11 -13.66 -0.09
C ILE A 82 -13.45 -14.64 0.90
N LYS A 83 -12.13 -14.88 0.75
CA LYS A 83 -11.38 -15.74 1.67
C LYS A 83 -11.50 -15.21 3.12
N VAL A 84 -11.30 -13.91 3.33
CA VAL A 84 -11.45 -13.29 4.66
C VAL A 84 -12.88 -13.43 5.18
N ALA A 85 -13.89 -13.17 4.34
CA ALA A 85 -15.30 -13.23 4.75
C ALA A 85 -15.75 -14.64 5.18
N ILE A 86 -15.18 -15.70 4.58
CA ILE A 86 -15.55 -17.08 4.88
C ILE A 86 -14.73 -17.66 6.05
N TYR A 87 -13.43 -17.33 6.12
CA TYR A 87 -12.50 -17.95 7.06
C TYR A 87 -12.18 -17.08 8.29
N ASP A 88 -12.80 -15.89 8.42
CA ASP A 88 -12.55 -14.89 9.47
C ASP A 88 -11.05 -14.64 9.71
N ASP A 89 -10.33 -14.54 8.59
CA ASP A 89 -8.88 -14.48 8.59
C ASP A 89 -8.38 -13.08 8.28
N CYS A 90 -8.49 -12.17 9.27
CA CYS A 90 -7.81 -10.87 9.25
C CYS A 90 -6.27 -11.05 9.32
N GLU A 91 -5.68 -11.61 8.27
CA GLU A 91 -4.25 -11.97 8.20
C GLU A 91 -3.37 -10.75 8.42
N GLY A 92 -3.73 -9.57 7.89
CA GLY A 92 -2.92 -8.35 8.01
C GLY A 92 -2.74 -7.91 9.46
N GLU A 93 -3.84 -7.75 10.21
CA GLU A 93 -3.80 -7.39 11.64
C GLU A 93 -3.14 -8.49 12.49
N LYS A 94 -3.52 -9.76 12.29
CA LYS A 94 -2.94 -10.89 13.03
C LYS A 94 -1.43 -10.97 12.80
N ARG A 95 -0.97 -10.74 11.56
CA ARG A 95 0.45 -10.75 11.19
C ARG A 95 1.21 -9.56 11.76
N ALA A 96 0.62 -8.36 11.73
CA ALA A 96 1.20 -7.19 12.39
C ALA A 96 1.43 -7.46 13.90
N LYS A 97 0.40 -7.98 14.59
CA LYS A 97 0.47 -8.36 16.01
C LYS A 97 1.48 -9.48 16.27
N LYS A 98 1.51 -10.52 15.43
CA LYS A 98 2.44 -11.65 15.56
C LYS A 98 3.89 -11.21 15.39
N GLU A 99 4.21 -10.47 14.34
CA GLU A 99 5.56 -9.97 14.07
C GLU A 99 6.04 -9.02 15.17
N LEU A 100 5.15 -8.17 15.70
CA LEU A 100 5.41 -7.33 16.87
C LEU A 100 5.79 -8.15 18.12
N ASN A 101 5.12 -9.28 18.34
CA ASN A 101 5.36 -10.15 19.49
C ASN A 101 6.62 -11.01 19.33
N GLU A 102 6.90 -11.54 18.13
CA GLU A 102 8.01 -12.47 17.89
C GLU A 102 9.36 -11.76 17.73
N LYS A 103 9.43 -10.68 16.93
CA LYS A 103 10.71 -10.05 16.58
C LYS A 103 11.05 -8.84 17.45
N GLY A 104 10.07 -8.31 18.19
CA GLY A 104 10.21 -7.08 18.94
C GLY A 104 10.62 -5.89 18.06
N LEU A 105 10.89 -4.74 18.68
CA LEU A 105 11.13 -3.50 17.95
C LEU A 105 12.55 -3.35 17.35
N SER A 106 13.40 -4.38 17.37
CA SER A 106 14.79 -4.28 16.87
C SER A 106 14.94 -4.27 15.34
N LYS A 107 13.94 -4.78 14.60
CA LYS A 107 13.84 -4.78 13.12
C LYS A 107 12.58 -4.10 12.59
N LEU A 108 12.06 -3.12 13.33
CA LEU A 108 10.73 -2.55 13.11
C LEU A 108 10.53 -1.98 11.69
N VAL A 109 11.57 -1.35 11.11
CA VAL A 109 11.53 -0.84 9.72
C VAL A 109 11.18 -1.95 8.71
N GLY A 110 11.90 -3.08 8.78
CA GLY A 110 11.70 -4.21 7.87
C GLY A 110 10.38 -4.93 8.12
N THR A 111 10.00 -5.08 9.40
CA THR A 111 8.71 -5.66 9.76
C THR A 111 7.54 -4.83 9.22
N VAL A 112 7.54 -3.51 9.45
CA VAL A 112 6.49 -2.62 8.95
C VAL A 112 6.42 -2.67 7.42
N ALA A 113 7.56 -2.62 6.72
CA ALA A 113 7.60 -2.71 5.26
C ALA A 113 7.06 -4.07 4.75
N ILE A 114 7.45 -5.20 5.35
CA ILE A 114 6.99 -6.54 4.94
C ILE A 114 5.50 -6.70 5.21
N VAL A 115 5.01 -6.27 6.37
CA VAL A 115 3.58 -6.34 6.71
C VAL A 115 2.77 -5.46 5.78
N THR A 116 3.24 -4.25 5.47
CA THR A 116 2.64 -3.35 4.49
C THR A 116 2.51 -4.01 3.11
N ILE A 117 3.62 -4.54 2.59
CA ILE A 117 3.63 -5.16 1.25
C ILE A 117 2.74 -6.40 1.22
N ALA A 118 2.78 -7.22 2.26
CA ALA A 118 2.04 -8.47 2.26
C ALA A 118 0.54 -8.29 2.54
N SER A 119 0.15 -7.25 3.28
CA SER A 119 -1.25 -7.02 3.66
C SER A 119 -1.98 -6.13 2.67
N CYS A 120 -1.28 -5.14 2.10
CA CYS A 120 -1.85 -4.13 1.19
C CYS A 120 -1.23 -4.21 -0.21
N GLY A 121 -0.62 -5.34 -0.55
CA GLY A 121 -0.03 -5.53 -1.87
C GLY A 121 -1.09 -5.77 -2.93
N ALA A 122 -2.12 -6.55 -2.61
CA ALA A 122 -3.09 -7.03 -3.59
C ALA A 122 -4.04 -5.94 -4.09
N ASP A 123 -4.53 -5.08 -3.21
CA ASP A 123 -5.34 -3.90 -3.51
C ASP A 123 -4.51 -2.82 -4.20
N ASN A 124 -3.29 -2.51 -3.70
CA ASN A 124 -2.42 -1.52 -4.33
C ASN A 124 -2.02 -1.95 -5.74
N ILE A 125 -1.56 -3.19 -5.93
CA ILE A 125 -1.22 -3.72 -7.26
C ILE A 125 -2.48 -3.78 -8.14
N GLY A 126 -3.57 -4.32 -7.61
CA GLY A 126 -4.84 -4.49 -8.31
C GLY A 126 -5.45 -3.19 -8.83
N LEU A 127 -5.18 -2.06 -8.16
CA LEU A 127 -5.70 -0.74 -8.52
C LEU A 127 -4.68 0.16 -9.21
N PHE A 128 -3.41 0.17 -8.78
CA PHE A 128 -2.38 1.06 -9.32
C PHE A 128 -1.92 0.60 -10.71
N VAL A 129 -1.71 -0.70 -10.91
CA VAL A 129 -1.24 -1.24 -12.19
C VAL A 129 -2.18 -0.90 -13.35
N PRO A 130 -3.50 -1.24 -13.32
CA PRO A 130 -4.40 -0.90 -14.41
C PRO A 130 -4.49 0.61 -14.60
N TYR A 131 -4.49 1.41 -13.52
CA TYR A 131 -4.53 2.85 -13.62
C TYR A 131 -3.29 3.41 -14.33
N PHE A 132 -2.08 3.03 -13.90
CA PHE A 132 -0.82 3.49 -14.48
C PHE A 132 -0.68 3.18 -15.96
N VAL A 133 -1.16 2.01 -16.42
CA VAL A 133 -1.15 1.64 -17.85
C VAL A 133 -1.98 2.59 -18.71
N THR A 134 -3.03 3.22 -18.15
CA THR A 134 -3.89 4.14 -18.90
C THR A 134 -3.37 5.58 -19.01
N LEU A 135 -2.33 5.94 -18.26
CA LEU A 135 -1.86 7.33 -18.17
C LEU A 135 -0.78 7.64 -19.20
N SER A 136 -0.78 8.88 -19.68
CA SER A 136 0.40 9.46 -20.33
C SER A 136 1.53 9.67 -19.32
N VAL A 137 2.77 9.76 -19.79
CA VAL A 137 3.96 9.98 -18.93
C VAL A 137 3.80 11.19 -18.01
N THR A 138 3.26 12.31 -18.52
CA THR A 138 3.01 13.51 -17.72
C THR A 138 1.99 13.27 -16.60
N ASN A 139 0.89 12.57 -16.90
CA ASN A 139 -0.15 12.26 -15.91
C ASN A 139 0.33 11.21 -14.90
N LEU A 140 1.21 10.29 -15.32
CA LEU A 140 1.84 9.32 -14.44
C LEU A 140 2.75 10.03 -13.43
N LEU A 141 3.65 10.92 -13.88
CA LEU A 141 4.51 11.70 -12.98
C LEU A 141 3.71 12.54 -12.00
N LEU A 142 2.62 13.17 -12.46
CA LEU A 142 1.70 13.91 -11.58
C LEU A 142 1.04 13.01 -10.53
N THR A 143 0.61 11.81 -10.93
CA THR A 143 0.03 10.80 -10.03
C THR A 143 1.03 10.37 -8.96
N LEU A 144 2.27 10.05 -9.35
CA LEU A 144 3.32 9.66 -8.41
C LEU A 144 3.65 10.78 -7.42
N PHE A 145 3.66 12.04 -7.89
CA PHE A 145 3.84 13.20 -7.01
C PHE A 145 2.72 13.32 -5.98
N VAL A 146 1.46 13.14 -6.40
CA VAL A 146 0.30 13.14 -5.49
C VAL A 146 0.41 12.00 -4.47
N PHE A 147 0.81 10.79 -4.88
CA PHE A 147 1.00 9.66 -3.98
C PHE A 147 2.06 9.96 -2.90
N LEU A 148 3.20 10.54 -3.26
CA LEU A 148 4.24 10.91 -2.30
C LEU A 148 3.74 11.91 -1.25
N ILE A 149 2.95 12.91 -1.66
CA ILE A 149 2.31 13.85 -0.74
C ILE A 149 1.34 13.13 0.20
N LEU A 150 0.50 12.24 -0.34
CA LEU A 150 -0.49 11.54 0.46
C LEU A 150 0.13 10.50 1.41
N ILE A 151 1.23 9.86 1.04
CA ILE A 151 2.03 9.03 1.96
C ILE A 151 2.46 9.88 3.15
N PHE A 152 2.98 11.09 2.93
CA PHE A 152 3.36 11.98 4.03
C PHE A 152 2.18 12.29 4.96
N PHE A 153 1.02 12.63 4.40
CA PHE A 153 -0.19 12.90 5.19
C PHE A 153 -0.65 11.67 5.97
N LEU A 154 -0.66 10.48 5.35
CA LEU A 154 -1.06 9.23 6.00
C LEU A 154 -0.24 8.97 7.26
N VAL A 155 1.09 9.03 7.14
CA VAL A 155 1.97 8.77 8.30
C VAL A 155 1.84 9.86 9.35
N PHE A 156 1.64 11.12 8.94
CA PHE A 156 1.36 12.21 9.87
C PHE A 156 0.06 12.00 10.64
N THR A 157 -1.02 11.59 9.96
CA THR A 157 -2.32 11.35 10.60
C THR A 157 -2.31 10.17 11.55
N ALA A 158 -1.61 9.09 11.23
CA ALA A 158 -1.60 7.89 12.07
C ALA A 158 -0.75 8.03 13.36
N LYS A 159 0.13 9.03 13.42
CA LYS A 159 0.92 9.31 14.61
C LYS A 159 0.12 10.06 15.70
N ASN A 160 -0.82 10.92 15.27
CA ASN A 160 -1.61 11.78 16.16
C ASN A 160 -2.84 11.06 16.71
#